data_AF-A0A4Q7WVB0-F1
#
_entry.id   AF-A0A4Q7WVB0-F1
#
_cell.length_a   1.000
_cell.length_b   1.000
_cell.length_c   1.000
_cell.angle_alpha   90.00
_cell.angle_beta   90.00
_cell.angle_gamma   90.00
#
_symmetry.space_group_name_H-M   'P 1'
#
loop_
_entity.id
_entity.type
_entity.pdbx_description
1 polymer ?
#
loop_
_entity_poly.entity_id
_entity_poly.type
_entity_poly.pdbx_seq_one_letter_code
_entity_poly.pdbx_strand_id
1 'polypeptide(L)'
;MFRDHHAHRDFLRHLDHYVRDSQKILDAWDAYSDEHTDLDGWPYDDHAYGVRKSQRDADTAEAFETLRYGARHLLATAEIQLAQLPENAVQSRWVYQLGVLHTALDRLDELHEQWLLTRDALPATAKPGTAEFDEALAEHHAESWSYLNDWATHGKALREVNTAARKAPSPLAPTPALAPARRTAARK
;
A
#
# COMPACT_ATOMS: atom_id res chain seq x y z
N MET A 1 -22.97 11.74 -6.54
CA MET A 1 -22.17 11.75 -5.30
C MET A 1 -22.26 10.45 -4.46
N PHE A 2 -23.38 9.74 -4.37
CA PHE A 2 -23.45 8.49 -3.56
C PHE A 2 -22.57 7.31 -4.05
N ARG A 3 -22.28 7.19 -5.36
CA ARG A 3 -21.45 6.10 -5.92
C ARG A 3 -19.99 6.10 -5.46
N ASP A 4 -19.44 7.28 -5.14
CA ASP A 4 -18.02 7.47 -4.88
C ASP A 4 -17.61 6.98 -3.47
N HIS A 5 -18.47 7.20 -2.48
CA HIS A 5 -18.21 6.78 -1.10
C HIS A 5 -18.23 5.26 -0.90
N HIS A 6 -19.03 4.52 -1.68
CA HIS A 6 -19.04 3.05 -1.63
C HIS A 6 -17.76 2.48 -2.23
N ALA A 7 -17.36 2.96 -3.41
CA ALA A 7 -16.12 2.55 -4.06
C ALA A 7 -14.88 2.83 -3.18
N HIS A 8 -14.80 4.03 -2.58
CA HIS A 8 -13.71 4.36 -1.66
C HIS A 8 -13.63 3.41 -0.44
N ARG A 9 -14.77 3.04 0.15
CA ARG A 9 -14.79 2.08 1.28
C ARG A 9 -14.38 0.68 0.86
N ASP A 10 -14.77 0.26 -0.35
CA ASP A 10 -14.38 -1.02 -0.91
C ASP A 10 -12.86 -1.06 -1.18
N PHE A 11 -12.29 0.00 -1.74
CA PHE A 11 -10.83 0.12 -1.92
C PHE A 11 -10.07 0.11 -0.60
N LEU A 12 -10.56 0.81 0.43
CA LEU A 12 -9.97 0.75 1.78
C LEU A 12 -10.02 -0.68 2.37
N ARG A 13 -11.04 -1.48 2.05
CA ARG A 13 -11.10 -2.89 2.46
C ARG A 13 -10.09 -3.74 1.67
N HIS A 14 -9.93 -3.50 0.37
CA HIS A 14 -8.91 -4.18 -0.42
C HIS A 14 -7.50 -3.86 0.09
N LEU A 15 -7.26 -2.62 0.50
CA LEU A 15 -6.01 -2.21 1.15
C LEU A 15 -5.76 -2.99 2.44
N ASP A 16 -6.77 -3.15 3.30
CA ASP A 16 -6.60 -3.93 4.55
C ASP A 16 -6.31 -5.40 4.28
N HIS A 17 -6.93 -5.98 3.26
CA HIS A 17 -6.66 -7.35 2.84
C HIS A 17 -5.23 -7.47 2.33
N TYR A 18 -4.83 -6.60 1.41
CA TYR A 18 -3.48 -6.56 0.86
C TYR A 18 -2.39 -6.46 1.94
N VAL A 19 -2.52 -5.50 2.87
CA VAL A 19 -1.54 -5.32 3.97
C VAL A 19 -1.47 -6.57 4.84
N ARG A 20 -2.61 -7.20 5.13
CA ARG A 20 -2.66 -8.42 5.95
C ARG A 20 -2.02 -9.60 5.23
N ASP A 21 -2.33 -9.80 3.96
CA ASP A 21 -1.84 -10.94 3.20
C ASP A 21 -0.35 -10.78 2.88
N SER A 22 0.11 -9.57 2.56
CA SER A 22 1.53 -9.25 2.43
C SER A 22 2.32 -9.55 3.70
N GLN A 23 1.77 -9.20 4.88
CA GLN A 23 2.43 -9.54 6.15
C GLN A 23 2.57 -11.07 6.33
N LYS A 24 1.53 -11.85 6.02
CA LYS A 24 1.63 -13.32 6.11
C LYS A 24 2.64 -13.90 5.14
N ILE A 25 2.70 -13.35 3.92
CA ILE A 25 3.65 -13.77 2.89
C ILE A 25 5.07 -13.47 3.37
N LEU A 26 5.31 -12.28 3.92
CA LEU A 26 6.60 -11.89 4.46
C LEU A 26 6.99 -12.73 5.68
N ASP A 27 6.08 -12.94 6.64
CA ASP A 27 6.32 -13.80 7.81
C ASP A 27 6.69 -15.23 7.40
N ALA A 28 6.01 -15.78 6.39
CA ALA A 28 6.30 -17.11 5.86
C ALA A 28 7.64 -17.16 5.11
N TRP A 29 8.00 -16.08 4.41
CA TRP A 29 9.31 -15.94 3.78
C TRP A 29 10.42 -15.84 4.80
N ASP A 30 10.28 -14.99 5.83
CA ASP A 30 11.31 -14.78 6.86
C ASP A 30 11.57 -16.09 7.61
N ALA A 31 10.51 -16.81 8.01
CA ALA A 31 10.65 -18.12 8.64
C ALA A 31 11.38 -19.15 7.75
N TYR A 32 11.06 -19.17 6.45
CA TYR A 32 11.74 -20.05 5.50
C TYR A 32 13.21 -19.64 5.34
N SER A 33 13.47 -18.34 5.18
CA SER A 33 14.80 -17.79 4.98
C SER A 33 15.72 -18.10 6.16
N ASP A 34 15.24 -17.90 7.39
CA ASP A 34 15.98 -18.18 8.61
C ASP A 34 16.35 -19.66 8.76
N GLU A 35 15.47 -20.57 8.33
CA GLU A 35 15.73 -22.01 8.38
C GLU A 35 16.67 -22.49 7.26
N HIS A 36 16.67 -21.81 6.11
CA HIS A 36 17.34 -22.26 4.88
C HIS A 36 18.61 -21.46 4.55
N THR A 37 19.07 -20.61 5.45
CA THR A 37 20.33 -19.87 5.33
C THR A 37 21.28 -20.16 6.49
N ASP A 38 22.58 -19.98 6.24
CA ASP A 38 23.61 -20.02 7.27
C ASP A 38 23.66 -18.70 8.09
N LEU A 39 24.58 -18.62 9.05
CA LEU A 39 24.73 -17.45 9.91
C LEU A 39 25.15 -16.17 9.16
N ASP A 40 25.69 -16.32 7.96
CA ASP A 40 26.09 -15.22 7.09
C ASP A 40 24.97 -14.87 6.08
N GLY A 41 23.83 -15.57 6.12
CA GLY A 41 22.68 -15.37 5.25
C GLY A 41 22.81 -16.06 3.89
N TRP A 42 23.79 -16.96 3.70
CA TRP A 42 23.92 -17.72 2.45
C TRP A 42 22.96 -18.90 2.46
N PRO A 43 22.20 -19.12 1.38
CA PRO A 43 21.30 -20.26 1.31
C PRO A 43 22.06 -21.58 1.23
N TYR A 44 21.55 -22.61 1.90
CA TYR A 44 22.12 -23.96 1.81
C TYR A 44 21.88 -24.61 0.43
N ASP A 45 20.82 -24.19 -0.26
CA ASP A 45 20.46 -24.59 -1.63
C ASP A 45 19.98 -23.35 -2.41
N ASP A 46 20.85 -22.80 -3.25
CA ASP A 46 20.59 -21.61 -4.06
C ASP A 46 19.32 -21.75 -4.93
N HIS A 47 19.11 -22.93 -5.51
CA HIS A 47 18.01 -23.16 -6.44
C HIS A 47 16.68 -23.21 -5.70
N ALA A 48 16.59 -24.01 -4.63
CA ALA A 48 15.37 -24.10 -3.82
C ALA A 48 15.02 -22.74 -3.20
N TYR A 49 16.02 -22.01 -2.71
CA TYR A 49 15.85 -20.67 -2.15
C TYR A 49 15.36 -19.68 -3.21
N GLY A 50 15.95 -19.69 -4.41
CA GLY A 50 15.52 -18.87 -5.54
C GLY A 50 14.07 -19.12 -5.96
N VAL A 51 13.67 -20.40 -6.07
CA VAL A 51 12.28 -20.78 -6.35
C VAL A 51 11.33 -20.24 -5.27
N ARG A 52 11.71 -20.37 -3.99
CA ARG A 52 10.85 -19.90 -2.89
C ARG A 52 10.74 -18.38 -2.85
N LYS A 53 11.82 -17.67 -3.17
CA LYS A 53 11.84 -16.21 -3.31
C LYS A 53 10.92 -15.76 -4.45
N SER A 54 11.01 -16.40 -5.61
CA SER A 54 10.14 -16.12 -6.75
C SER A 54 8.66 -16.34 -6.40
N GLN A 55 8.34 -17.39 -5.63
CA GLN A 55 6.98 -17.62 -5.16
C GLN A 55 6.47 -16.49 -4.26
N ARG A 56 7.29 -16.02 -3.30
CA ARG A 56 6.94 -14.87 -2.44
C ARG A 56 6.64 -13.62 -3.28
N ASP A 57 7.45 -13.36 -4.30
CA ASP A 57 7.30 -12.20 -5.17
C ASP A 57 5.99 -12.28 -5.96
N ALA A 58 5.68 -13.46 -6.51
CA ALA A 58 4.42 -13.73 -7.21
C ALA A 58 3.19 -13.62 -6.28
N ASP A 59 3.24 -14.23 -5.09
CA ASP A 59 2.14 -14.17 -4.10
C ASP A 59 1.85 -12.72 -3.68
N THR A 60 2.90 -11.91 -3.52
CA THR A 60 2.76 -10.49 -3.16
C THR A 60 2.13 -9.70 -4.30
N ALA A 61 2.55 -9.95 -5.55
CA ALA A 61 1.97 -9.33 -6.74
C ALA A 61 0.48 -9.69 -6.89
N GLU A 62 0.13 -10.98 -6.74
CA GLU A 62 -1.26 -11.45 -6.78
C GLU A 62 -2.13 -10.78 -5.71
N ALA A 63 -1.63 -10.68 -4.48
CA ALA A 63 -2.35 -10.02 -3.39
C ALA A 63 -2.64 -8.54 -3.70
N PHE A 64 -1.77 -7.87 -4.46
CA PHE A 64 -1.93 -6.46 -4.82
C PHE A 64 -2.95 -6.21 -5.93
N GLU A 65 -3.22 -7.17 -6.81
CA GLU A 65 -4.08 -6.98 -7.99
C GLU A 65 -5.49 -6.47 -7.64
N THR A 66 -6.05 -6.91 -6.51
CA THR A 66 -7.38 -6.45 -6.06
C THR A 66 -7.36 -4.99 -5.57
N LEU A 67 -6.22 -4.50 -5.08
CA LEU A 67 -6.01 -3.12 -4.65
C LEU A 67 -5.62 -2.21 -5.83
N ARG A 68 -4.94 -2.75 -6.85
CA ARG A 68 -4.35 -2.01 -7.97
C ARG A 68 -5.29 -0.98 -8.60
N TYR A 69 -6.52 -1.38 -8.92
CA TYR A 69 -7.53 -0.49 -9.52
C TYR A 69 -7.92 0.71 -8.63
N GLY A 70 -7.81 0.57 -7.30
CA GLY A 70 -8.19 1.58 -6.32
C GLY A 70 -7.02 2.38 -5.75
N ALA A 71 -5.78 1.94 -5.95
CA ALA A 71 -4.60 2.48 -5.26
C ALA A 71 -4.39 3.98 -5.52
N ARG A 72 -4.42 4.41 -6.80
CA ARG A 72 -4.30 5.82 -7.17
C ARG A 72 -5.44 6.68 -6.60
N HIS A 73 -6.67 6.16 -6.59
CA HIS A 73 -7.80 6.86 -5.99
C HIS A 73 -7.63 7.04 -4.48
N LEU A 74 -7.20 6.01 -3.76
CA LEU A 74 -6.95 6.09 -2.32
C LEU A 74 -5.85 7.09 -2.00
N LEU A 75 -4.75 7.06 -2.76
CA LEU A 75 -3.62 7.97 -2.58
C LEU A 75 -4.03 9.42 -2.81
N ALA A 76 -4.67 9.73 -3.95
CA ALA A 76 -5.13 11.07 -4.26
C ALA A 76 -6.16 11.58 -3.21
N THR A 77 -7.04 10.70 -2.73
CA THR A 77 -7.99 11.05 -1.67
C THR A 77 -7.27 11.38 -0.37
N ALA A 78 -6.26 10.59 0.01
CA ALA A 78 -5.48 10.82 1.22
C ALA A 78 -4.66 12.12 1.13
N GLU A 79 -4.07 12.45 -0.02
CA GLU A 79 -3.35 13.70 -0.24
C GLU A 79 -4.27 14.92 -0.06
N ILE A 80 -5.48 14.88 -0.66
CA ILE A 80 -6.49 15.94 -0.49
C ILE A 80 -6.93 16.06 0.97
N GLN A 81 -7.21 14.93 1.62
CA GLN A 81 -7.61 14.89 3.03
C GLN A 81 -6.51 15.47 3.93
N LEU A 82 -5.25 15.11 3.69
CA LEU A 82 -4.11 15.60 4.45
C LEU A 82 -3.96 17.12 4.33
N ALA A 83 -4.13 17.67 3.12
CA ALA A 83 -4.06 19.11 2.88
C ALA A 83 -5.19 19.91 3.54
N GLN A 84 -6.32 19.27 3.86
CA GLN A 84 -7.48 19.90 4.48
C GLN A 84 -7.51 19.76 6.01
N LEU A 85 -6.64 18.91 6.58
CA LEU A 85 -6.54 18.75 8.02
C LEU A 85 -5.95 20.01 8.67
N PRO A 86 -6.41 20.38 9.88
CA PRO A 86 -5.75 21.43 10.63
C PRO A 86 -4.33 20.99 11.00
N GLU A 87 -3.38 21.93 11.02
CA GLU A 87 -1.95 21.63 11.21
C GLU A 87 -1.67 20.79 12.47
N ASN A 88 -2.42 21.02 13.54
CA ASN A 88 -2.29 20.28 14.80
C ASN A 88 -2.78 18.82 14.74
N ALA A 89 -3.52 18.44 13.69
CA ALA A 89 -3.97 17.07 13.45
C ALA A 89 -3.09 16.31 12.44
N VAL A 90 -2.22 17.02 11.71
CA VAL A 90 -1.30 16.43 10.73
C VAL A 90 -0.12 15.76 11.44
N GLN A 91 0.19 14.52 11.08
CA GLN A 91 1.41 13.85 11.50
C GLN A 91 2.46 13.94 10.40
N SER A 92 3.68 14.40 10.73
CA SER A 92 4.78 14.57 9.75
C SER A 92 5.10 13.27 8.98
N ARG A 93 4.98 12.11 9.64
CA ARG A 93 5.19 10.80 9.00
C ARG A 93 4.24 10.53 7.84
N TRP A 94 3.02 11.09 7.85
CA TRP A 94 2.05 10.85 6.78
C TRP A 94 2.53 11.46 5.47
N VAL A 95 3.16 12.64 5.49
CA VAL A 95 3.70 13.28 4.27
C VAL A 95 4.75 12.37 3.62
N TYR A 96 5.69 11.86 4.41
CA TYR A 96 6.69 10.92 3.93
C TYR A 96 6.06 9.62 3.40
N GLN A 97 5.16 9.01 4.17
CA GLN A 97 4.51 7.75 3.80
C GLN A 97 3.72 7.87 2.50
N LEU A 98 2.95 8.95 2.31
CA LEU A 98 2.24 9.19 1.05
C LEU A 98 3.20 9.39 -0.12
N GLY A 99 4.32 10.09 0.10
CA GLY A 99 5.37 10.25 -0.93
C GLY A 99 5.99 8.93 -1.38
N VAL A 100 6.27 8.01 -0.44
CA VAL A 100 6.76 6.66 -0.75
C VAL A 100 5.72 5.88 -1.54
N LEU A 101 4.45 5.87 -1.10
CA LEU A 101 3.36 5.19 -1.80
C LEU A 101 3.17 5.71 -3.24
N HIS A 102 3.30 7.02 -3.44
CA HIS A 102 3.24 7.67 -4.75
C HIS A 102 4.35 7.16 -5.66
N THR A 103 5.60 7.25 -5.20
CA THR A 103 6.77 6.81 -5.97
C THR A 103 6.70 5.33 -6.30
N ALA A 104 6.26 4.51 -5.35
CA ALA A 104 6.09 3.07 -5.56
C ALA A 104 5.01 2.77 -6.61
N LEU A 105 3.89 3.50 -6.67
CA LEU A 105 2.91 3.30 -7.74
C LEU A 105 3.45 3.68 -9.11
N ASP A 106 4.13 4.82 -9.22
CA ASP A 106 4.70 5.24 -10.50
C ASP A 106 5.66 4.18 -11.04
N ARG A 107 6.49 3.60 -10.16
CA ARG A 107 7.41 2.51 -10.52
C ARG A 107 6.68 1.22 -10.90
N LEU A 108 5.63 0.85 -10.17
CA LEU A 108 4.82 -0.34 -10.52
C LEU A 108 4.09 -0.17 -11.86
N ASP A 109 3.65 1.04 -12.20
CA ASP A 109 3.04 1.33 -13.50
C ASP A 109 4.09 1.28 -14.62
N GLU A 110 5.29 1.83 -14.41
CA GLU A 110 6.41 1.71 -15.36
C GLU A 110 6.80 0.25 -15.61
N LEU A 111 6.96 -0.54 -14.54
CA LEU A 111 7.29 -1.97 -14.61
C LEU A 111 6.19 -2.77 -15.31
N HIS A 112 4.93 -2.37 -15.16
CA HIS A 112 3.83 -3.02 -15.87
C HIS A 112 3.88 -2.78 -17.38
N GLU A 113 4.12 -1.55 -17.80
CA GLU A 113 4.29 -1.25 -19.23
C GLU A 113 5.50 -1.99 -19.81
N GLN A 114 6.61 -2.07 -19.06
CA GLN A 114 7.76 -2.88 -19.43
C GLN A 114 7.42 -4.36 -19.55
N TRP A 115 6.64 -4.91 -18.60
CA TRP A 115 6.17 -6.28 -18.67
C TRP A 115 5.32 -6.55 -19.92
N LEU A 116 4.41 -5.64 -20.28
CA LEU A 116 3.60 -5.78 -21.50
C LEU A 116 4.49 -5.82 -22.75
N LEU A 117 5.49 -4.95 -22.83
CA LEU A 117 6.46 -4.95 -23.94
C LEU A 117 7.30 -6.24 -23.98
N THR A 118 7.81 -6.69 -22.84
CA THR A 118 8.58 -7.94 -22.73
C THR A 118 7.73 -9.11 -23.17
N ARG A 119 6.50 -9.23 -22.66
CA ARG A 119 5.55 -10.28 -23.00
C ARG A 119 5.23 -10.31 -24.49
N ASP A 120 5.01 -9.14 -25.10
CA ASP A 120 4.67 -9.03 -26.52
C ASP A 120 5.89 -9.33 -27.44
N ALA A 121 7.11 -9.20 -26.92
CA ALA A 121 8.35 -9.56 -27.61
C ALA A 121 8.73 -11.04 -27.48
N LEU A 122 8.07 -11.81 -26.61
CA LEU A 122 8.34 -13.23 -26.45
C LEU A 122 7.96 -14.02 -27.72
N PRO A 123 8.64 -15.16 -27.99
CA PRO A 123 8.26 -16.05 -29.07
C PRO A 123 6.79 -16.50 -28.95
N ALA A 124 6.09 -16.71 -30.06
CA ALA A 124 4.69 -17.15 -30.04
C ALA A 124 4.45 -18.51 -29.33
N THR A 125 5.51 -19.29 -29.11
CA THR A 125 5.47 -20.54 -28.34
C THR A 125 5.58 -20.34 -26.83
N ALA A 126 6.08 -19.18 -26.38
CA ALA A 126 6.19 -18.83 -24.98
C ALA A 126 4.82 -18.45 -24.44
N LYS A 127 4.33 -19.25 -23.49
CA LYS A 127 3.01 -19.13 -22.87
C LYS A 127 3.13 -19.51 -21.39
N PRO A 128 2.15 -19.17 -20.53
CA PRO A 128 2.19 -19.62 -19.14
C PRO A 128 2.51 -21.11 -19.01
N GLY A 129 3.52 -21.45 -18.19
CA GLY A 129 4.03 -22.81 -18.04
C GLY A 129 5.22 -23.17 -18.95
N THR A 130 5.70 -22.24 -19.79
CA THR A 130 6.97 -22.39 -20.53
C THR A 130 8.07 -21.60 -19.82
N ALA A 131 9.30 -22.13 -19.83
CA ALA A 131 10.43 -21.50 -19.16
C ALA A 131 10.61 -20.03 -19.56
N GLU A 132 10.55 -19.72 -20.87
CA GLU A 132 10.75 -18.36 -21.35
C GLU A 132 9.71 -17.36 -20.83
N PHE A 133 8.46 -17.79 -20.69
CA PHE A 133 7.40 -16.96 -20.13
C PHE A 133 7.51 -16.84 -18.61
N ASP A 134 7.71 -17.97 -17.93
CA ASP A 134 7.70 -18.03 -16.48
C ASP A 134 8.95 -17.34 -15.88
N GLU A 135 10.11 -17.44 -16.53
CA GLU A 135 11.33 -16.69 -16.16
C GLU A 135 11.14 -15.18 -16.34
N ALA A 136 10.57 -14.74 -17.47
CA ALA A 136 10.30 -13.32 -17.69
C ALA A 136 9.28 -12.76 -16.68
N LEU A 137 8.26 -13.56 -16.32
CA LEU A 137 7.29 -13.18 -15.30
C LEU A 137 7.92 -13.15 -13.90
N ALA A 138 8.78 -14.11 -13.58
CA ALA A 138 9.50 -14.15 -12.31
C ALA A 138 10.41 -12.92 -12.13
N GLU A 139 11.10 -12.49 -13.20
CA GLU A 139 11.90 -11.26 -13.19
C GLU A 139 11.02 -10.03 -12.93
N HIS A 140 9.89 -9.90 -13.64
CA HIS A 140 8.95 -8.79 -13.42
C HIS A 140 8.45 -8.73 -11.96
N HIS A 141 8.11 -9.87 -11.36
CA HIS A 141 7.70 -9.91 -9.96
C HIS A 141 8.85 -9.55 -9.01
N ALA A 142 10.07 -10.02 -9.29
CA ALA A 142 11.25 -9.70 -8.49
C ALA A 142 11.58 -8.19 -8.51
N GLU A 143 11.52 -7.55 -9.67
CA GLU A 143 11.69 -6.10 -9.81
C GLU A 143 10.58 -5.32 -9.09
N SER A 144 9.35 -5.82 -9.14
CA SER A 144 8.18 -5.19 -8.52
C SER A 144 8.15 -5.33 -6.99
N TRP A 145 8.77 -6.37 -6.44
CA TRP A 145 8.58 -6.78 -5.04
C TRP A 145 8.87 -5.66 -4.04
N SER A 146 9.95 -4.90 -4.22
CA SER A 146 10.32 -3.85 -3.27
C SER A 146 9.26 -2.74 -3.18
N TYR A 147 8.68 -2.33 -4.32
CA TYR A 147 7.62 -1.33 -4.39
C TYR A 147 6.28 -1.86 -3.84
N LEU A 148 5.99 -3.14 -4.06
CA LEU A 148 4.85 -3.79 -3.42
C LEU A 148 5.03 -3.82 -1.89
N ASN A 149 6.23 -4.14 -1.41
CA ASN A 149 6.55 -4.13 0.01
C ASN A 149 6.44 -2.72 0.64
N ASP A 150 6.83 -1.67 -0.09
CA ASP A 150 6.59 -0.27 0.33
C ASP A 150 5.09 0.00 0.52
N TRP A 151 4.24 -0.49 -0.41
CA TRP A 151 2.79 -0.42 -0.29
C TRP A 151 2.24 -1.17 0.92
N ALA A 152 2.77 -2.36 1.21
CA ALA A 152 2.35 -3.14 2.38
C ALA A 152 2.76 -2.43 3.69
N THR A 153 3.98 -1.87 3.72
CA THR A 153 4.56 -1.21 4.90
C THR A 153 3.89 0.13 5.20
N HIS A 154 3.58 0.93 4.19
CA HIS A 154 3.11 2.30 4.36
C HIS A 154 1.61 2.48 4.10
N GLY A 155 0.93 1.51 3.50
CA GLY A 155 -0.47 1.60 3.09
C GLY A 155 -1.42 1.95 4.24
N LYS A 156 -1.13 1.54 5.48
CA LYS A 156 -1.91 1.90 6.68
C LYS A 156 -2.08 3.42 6.86
N ALA A 157 -1.14 4.24 6.38
CA ALA A 157 -1.22 5.70 6.44
C ALA A 157 -2.49 6.23 5.75
N LEU A 158 -2.92 5.61 4.64
CA LEU A 158 -4.14 6.01 3.90
C LEU A 158 -5.38 5.91 4.80
N ARG A 159 -5.48 4.84 5.60
CA ARG A 159 -6.59 4.63 6.55
C ARG A 159 -6.55 5.63 7.71
N GLU A 160 -5.35 5.92 8.21
CA GLU A 160 -5.16 6.85 9.32
C GLU A 160 -5.55 8.27 8.91
N VAL A 161 -5.10 8.73 7.74
CA VAL A 161 -5.47 10.03 7.16
C VAL A 161 -6.98 10.11 6.95
N ASN A 162 -7.61 9.11 6.33
CA ASN A 162 -9.07 9.09 6.16
C ASN A 162 -9.82 9.09 7.51
N THR A 163 -9.29 8.42 8.53
CA THR A 163 -9.88 8.44 9.88
C THR A 163 -9.75 9.81 10.53
N ALA A 164 -8.59 10.46 10.40
CA ALA A 164 -8.37 11.81 10.91
C ALA A 164 -9.29 12.82 10.21
N ALA A 165 -9.39 12.76 8.88
CA ALA A 165 -10.26 13.64 8.09
C ALA A 165 -11.73 13.51 8.47
N ARG A 166 -12.22 12.28 8.75
CA ARG A 166 -13.60 12.04 9.22
C ARG A 166 -13.86 12.55 10.63
N LYS A 167 -12.84 12.68 11.47
CA LYS A 167 -12.93 13.18 12.84
C LYS A 167 -12.69 14.68 12.93
N ALA A 168 -12.10 15.29 11.90
CA ALA A 168 -11.86 16.72 11.88
C ALA A 168 -13.20 17.48 11.99
N PRO A 169 -13.27 18.51 12.85
CA PRO A 169 -14.43 19.37 12.91
C PRO A 169 -14.74 19.92 11.51
N SER A 170 -16.01 19.95 11.13
CA SER A 170 -16.39 20.54 9.86
C SER A 170 -15.91 22.00 9.83
N PRO A 171 -15.27 22.47 8.74
CA PRO A 171 -14.89 23.89 8.61
C PRO A 171 -16.10 24.85 8.70
N LEU A 172 -17.31 24.32 8.52
CA LEU A 172 -18.58 25.04 8.63
C LEU A 172 -19.27 24.88 10.00
N ALA A 173 -18.64 24.17 10.94
CA ALA A 173 -19.20 24.03 12.28
C ALA A 173 -19.17 25.41 12.97
N PRO A 174 -20.31 25.93 13.43
CA PRO A 174 -20.32 27.20 14.15
C PRO A 174 -19.45 27.09 15.40
N THR A 175 -18.59 28.09 15.61
CA THR A 175 -17.78 28.23 16.81
C THR A 175 -18.68 28.11 18.03
N PRO A 176 -18.41 27.21 19.00
CA PRO A 176 -19.21 27.14 20.21
C PRO A 176 -19.23 28.51 20.87
N ALA A 177 -20.41 29.13 20.94
CA ALA A 177 -20.57 30.41 21.62
C ALA A 177 -20.14 30.23 23.08
N LEU A 178 -19.10 30.96 23.50
CA LEU A 178 -18.69 31.04 24.89
C LEU A 178 -19.93 31.40 25.72
N ALA A 179 -20.37 30.47 26.57
CA ALA A 179 -21.49 30.70 27.46
C ALA A 179 -21.19 31.94 28.31
N PRO A 180 -22.11 32.91 28.42
CA PRO A 180 -21.86 34.11 29.20
C PRO A 180 -21.58 33.73 30.65
N ALA A 181 -20.42 34.18 31.15
CA ALA A 181 -20.03 34.01 32.54
C ALA A 181 -21.17 34.50 33.43
N ARG A 182 -21.72 33.61 34.27
CA ARG A 182 -22.66 33.98 35.33
C ARG A 182 -22.00 35.05 36.19
N ARG A 183 -22.44 36.31 36.01
CA ARG A 183 -22.16 37.38 36.97
C ARG A 183 -22.82 36.98 38.28
N THR A 184 -22.03 36.47 39.22
CA THR A 184 -22.43 36.42 40.62
C THR A 184 -22.59 37.84 41.12
N ALA A 185 -23.85 38.29 41.17
CA ALA A 185 -24.22 39.49 41.90
C ALA A 185 -24.02 39.25 43.40
N ALA A 186 -23.37 40.23 44.05
CA ALA A 186 -22.98 40.26 45.44
C ALA A 186 -24.15 40.14 46.43
N ARG A 187 -23.87 39.77 47.68
CA ARG A 187 -24.74 40.12 48.81
C ARG A 187 -23.92 40.78 49.93
N LYS A 188 -24.45 41.92 50.38
CA LYS A 188 -24.04 42.77 51.50
C LYS A 188 -23.95 42.01 52.82
#